data_AF-H7FN64-F1
#
_entry.id   AF-H7FN64-F1
#
_cell.length_a   1.000
_cell.length_b   1.000
_cell.length_c   1.000
_cell.angle_alpha   90.00
_cell.angle_beta   90.00
_cell.angle_gamma   90.00
#
_symmetry.space_group_name_H-M   'P 1'
#
loop_
_entity.id
_entity.type
_entity.pdbx_description
1 polymer ?
#
loop_
_entity_poly.entity_id
_entity_poly.type
_entity_poly.pdbx_seq_one_letter_code
_entity_poly.pdbx_strand_id
1 'polypeptide(L)'
;MEFGKIIISETAAASESPQDVINSNISVINLMREEKIDDDLIHEDGIMSYYLDYYNAQCTEGNFAQFVYNSGWDKELNELVEEGLALIGAEKQLEYFQQQSKKVRLMSSVKLNKFLKGKLEGVNPTRDILNAQSFAAIEEDLVALNANFLKSHPDTEVLSVDDMFAALEEFVGHEIKRA
;
A
#
# COMPACT_ATOMS: atom_id res chain seq x y z
N MET A 1 1.52 23.15 4.82
CA MET A 1 1.57 23.04 3.36
C MET A 1 1.71 21.56 3.09
N GLU A 2 1.00 21.01 2.11
CA GLU A 2 1.13 19.59 1.74
C GLU A 2 2.43 19.37 0.96
N PHE A 3 3.07 18.21 1.15
CA PHE A 3 4.19 17.73 0.36
C PHE A 3 3.65 17.18 -0.95
N GLY A 4 3.31 18.08 -1.87
CA GLY A 4 2.66 17.80 -3.15
C GLY A 4 3.57 17.14 -4.19
N LYS A 5 4.45 16.23 -3.78
CA LYS A 5 5.38 15.51 -4.65
C LYS A 5 5.44 14.03 -4.29
N ILE A 6 5.56 13.18 -5.30
CA ILE A 6 5.96 11.79 -5.14
C ILE A 6 7.46 11.72 -5.47
N ILE A 7 8.27 11.14 -4.59
CA ILE A 7 9.73 11.09 -4.80
C ILE A 7 10.19 9.65 -5.03
N ILE A 8 10.97 9.46 -6.09
CA ILE A 8 11.61 8.20 -6.44
C ILE A 8 13.10 8.47 -6.68
N SER A 9 13.98 7.63 -6.17
CA SER A 9 15.42 7.77 -6.43
C SER A 9 15.77 7.47 -7.88
N GLU A 10 16.79 8.13 -8.43
CA GLU A 10 17.34 7.82 -9.76
C GLU A 10 17.70 6.33 -9.91
N THR A 11 18.32 5.75 -8.87
CA THR A 11 18.68 4.32 -8.84
C THR A 11 17.46 3.42 -8.97
N ALA A 12 16.39 3.71 -8.23
CA ALA A 12 15.15 2.93 -8.29
C ALA A 12 14.43 3.12 -9.63
N ALA A 13 14.37 4.35 -10.16
CA ALA A 13 13.76 4.65 -11.44
C ALA A 13 14.44 3.91 -12.62
N ALA A 14 15.75 3.71 -12.51
CA ALA A 14 16.59 2.97 -13.46
C ALA A 14 16.64 1.45 -13.21
N SER A 15 16.07 0.95 -12.11
CA SER A 15 16.08 -0.48 -11.80
C SER A 15 15.21 -1.28 -12.76
N GLU A 16 15.62 -2.52 -13.04
CA GLU A 16 14.81 -3.52 -13.75
C GLU A 16 13.71 -4.12 -12.85
N SER A 17 13.81 -3.94 -11.54
CA SER A 17 12.83 -4.41 -10.56
C SER A 17 11.74 -3.35 -10.32
N PRO A 18 10.47 -3.62 -10.67
CA PRO A 18 9.36 -2.71 -10.34
C PRO A 18 9.21 -2.46 -8.84
N GLN A 19 9.57 -3.45 -8.02
CA GLN A 19 9.53 -3.33 -6.56
C GLN A 19 10.49 -2.25 -6.04
N ASP A 20 11.61 -1.97 -6.72
CA ASP A 20 12.57 -0.96 -6.24
C ASP A 20 11.98 0.46 -6.33
N VAL A 21 11.16 0.72 -7.35
CA VAL A 21 10.41 1.97 -7.53
C VAL A 21 9.45 2.18 -6.36
N ILE A 22 8.68 1.15 -6.04
CA ILE A 22 7.70 1.16 -4.94
C ILE A 22 8.43 1.32 -3.59
N ASN A 23 9.49 0.56 -3.36
CA ASN A 23 10.32 0.65 -2.16
C ASN A 23 10.93 2.04 -1.98
N SER A 24 11.28 2.71 -3.08
CA SER A 24 11.79 4.08 -3.02
C SER A 24 10.72 5.06 -2.51
N ASN A 25 9.49 4.97 -3.03
CA ASN A 25 8.35 5.76 -2.54
C ASN A 25 8.03 5.44 -1.07
N ILE A 26 7.99 4.15 -0.72
CA ILE A 26 7.80 3.69 0.68
C ILE A 26 8.85 4.28 1.61
N SER A 27 10.11 4.34 1.18
CA SER A 27 11.20 4.90 2.00
C SER A 27 10.98 6.38 2.30
N VAL A 28 10.50 7.14 1.32
CA VAL A 28 10.17 8.57 1.49
C VAL A 28 9.01 8.73 2.49
N ILE A 29 7.92 7.97 2.31
CA ILE A 29 6.74 8.02 3.19
C ILE A 29 7.12 7.65 4.63
N ASN A 30 7.89 6.57 4.80
CA ASN A 30 8.35 6.15 6.12
C ASN A 30 9.21 7.24 6.78
N LEU A 31 10.11 7.87 6.02
CA LEU A 31 10.92 8.98 6.53
C LEU A 31 10.04 10.16 6.96
N MET A 32 9.06 10.56 6.17
CA MET A 32 8.12 11.62 6.54
C MET A 32 7.34 11.28 7.82
N ARG A 33 6.90 10.02 7.99
CA ARG A 33 6.25 9.55 9.22
C ARG A 33 7.19 9.53 10.42
N GLU A 34 8.46 9.17 10.22
CA GLU A 34 9.50 9.26 11.24
C GLU A 34 9.67 10.70 11.73
N GLU A 35 9.64 11.65 10.79
CA GLU A 35 9.64 13.11 11.02
C GLU A 35 8.29 13.67 11.52
N LYS A 36 7.33 12.81 11.87
CA LYS A 36 6.01 13.18 12.44
C LYS A 36 5.14 14.02 11.50
N ILE A 37 5.34 13.86 10.20
CA ILE A 37 4.41 14.40 9.21
C ILE A 37 3.18 13.51 9.17
N ASP A 38 2.01 14.12 9.32
CA ASP A 38 0.72 13.45 9.16
C ASP A 38 0.52 13.01 7.71
N ASP A 39 -0.10 11.84 7.48
CA ASP A 39 -0.31 11.29 6.13
C ASP A 39 -1.12 12.25 5.23
N ASP A 40 -2.03 13.06 5.80
CA ASP A 40 -2.79 14.09 5.10
C ASP A 40 -1.90 15.21 4.51
N LEU A 41 -0.65 15.32 4.95
CA LEU A 41 0.34 16.26 4.43
C LEU A 41 1.29 15.60 3.42
N ILE A 42 1.14 14.30 3.14
CA ILE A 42 1.92 13.56 2.16
C ILE A 42 1.06 13.41 0.89
N HIS A 43 1.68 13.36 -0.29
CA HIS A 43 0.96 13.18 -1.54
C HIS A 43 0.06 11.93 -1.51
N GLU A 44 -1.25 12.12 -1.76
CA GLU A 44 -2.26 11.07 -1.62
C GLU A 44 -1.97 9.83 -2.50
N ASP A 45 -1.58 10.04 -3.76
CA ASP A 45 -1.24 8.95 -4.67
C ASP A 45 0.05 8.19 -4.28
N GLY A 46 0.98 8.85 -3.57
CA GLY A 46 2.13 8.21 -2.97
C GLY A 46 1.70 7.27 -1.83
N ILE A 47 0.80 7.74 -0.96
CA ILE A 47 0.20 6.95 0.12
C ILE A 47 -0.65 5.79 -0.43
N MET A 48 -1.43 6.03 -1.48
CA MET A 48 -2.20 5.00 -2.18
C MET A 48 -1.28 3.89 -2.70
N SER A 49 -0.19 4.25 -3.38
CA SER A 49 0.82 3.29 -3.83
C SER A 49 1.43 2.46 -2.69
N TYR A 50 1.74 3.08 -1.55
CA TYR A 50 2.20 2.39 -0.34
C TYR A 50 1.19 1.35 0.14
N TYR A 51 -0.10 1.71 0.17
CA TYR A 51 -1.13 0.79 0.67
C TYR A 51 -1.52 -0.30 -0.32
N LEU A 52 -1.34 -0.08 -1.63
CA LEU A 52 -1.44 -1.16 -2.62
C LEU A 52 -0.33 -2.20 -2.45
N ASP A 53 0.91 -1.76 -2.17
CA ASP A 53 2.00 -2.68 -1.85
C ASP A 53 1.72 -3.45 -0.56
N TYR A 54 1.28 -2.76 0.50
CA TYR A 54 0.84 -3.40 1.74
C TYR A 54 -0.24 -4.46 1.48
N TYR A 55 -1.31 -4.11 0.76
CA TYR A 55 -2.38 -5.05 0.39
C TYR A 55 -1.84 -6.28 -0.34
N ASN A 56 -0.98 -6.06 -1.34
CA ASN A 56 -0.39 -7.14 -2.14
C ASN A 56 0.46 -8.06 -1.28
N ALA A 57 1.31 -7.51 -0.41
CA ALA A 57 2.15 -8.26 0.52
C ALA A 57 1.30 -9.12 1.47
N GLN A 58 0.27 -8.53 2.10
CA GLN A 58 -0.63 -9.27 2.99
C GLN A 58 -1.36 -10.41 2.27
N CYS A 59 -1.85 -10.18 1.05
CA CYS A 59 -2.53 -11.23 0.29
C CYS A 59 -1.58 -12.32 -0.21
N THR A 60 -0.34 -11.96 -0.54
CA THR A 60 0.68 -12.91 -0.98
C THR A 60 1.15 -13.80 0.17
N GLU A 61 1.39 -13.23 1.35
CA GLU A 61 1.94 -13.95 2.52
C GLU A 61 0.89 -14.82 3.23
N GLY A 62 -0.34 -14.33 3.36
CA GLY A 62 -1.37 -14.95 4.21
C GLY A 62 -2.78 -14.82 3.67
N ASN A 63 -2.91 -14.53 2.38
CA ASN A 63 -4.19 -14.41 1.67
C ASN A 63 -5.06 -13.26 2.23
N PHE A 64 -6.29 -13.12 1.74
CA PHE A 64 -7.14 -11.98 2.09
C PHE A 64 -7.46 -11.91 3.59
N ALA A 65 -7.48 -13.05 4.29
CA ALA A 65 -7.71 -13.05 5.74
C ALA A 65 -6.59 -12.33 6.51
N GLN A 66 -5.34 -12.43 6.06
CA GLN A 66 -4.23 -11.72 6.70
C GLN A 66 -4.36 -10.21 6.49
N PHE A 67 -4.72 -9.77 5.28
CA PHE A 67 -5.04 -8.37 5.02
C PHE A 67 -6.14 -7.85 5.96
N VAL A 68 -7.29 -8.54 6.01
CA VAL A 68 -8.41 -8.18 6.90
C VAL A 68 -7.97 -8.10 8.37
N TYR A 69 -7.15 -9.05 8.81
CA TYR A 69 -6.71 -9.14 10.19
C TYR A 69 -5.72 -8.03 10.55
N ASN A 70 -4.68 -7.82 9.73
CA ASN A 70 -3.63 -6.85 10.01
C ASN A 70 -4.05 -5.40 9.74
N SER A 71 -4.99 -5.17 8.81
CA SER A 71 -5.59 -3.85 8.59
C SER A 71 -6.64 -3.47 9.62
N GLY A 72 -7.07 -4.42 10.47
CA GLY A 72 -8.21 -4.22 11.36
C GLY A 72 -9.54 -4.07 10.62
N TRP A 73 -9.58 -4.38 9.32
CA TRP A 73 -10.70 -4.05 8.42
C TRP A 73 -11.05 -2.56 8.45
N ASP A 74 -10.03 -1.71 8.47
CA ASP A 74 -10.17 -0.26 8.48
C ASP A 74 -10.91 0.24 7.22
N LYS A 75 -11.87 1.16 7.40
CA LYS A 75 -12.75 1.60 6.32
C LYS A 75 -12.00 2.45 5.29
N GLU A 76 -11.19 3.39 5.76
CA GLU A 76 -10.48 4.36 4.91
C GLU A 76 -9.41 3.64 4.08
N LEU A 77 -8.64 2.74 4.70
CA LEU A 77 -7.69 1.89 4.00
C LEU A 77 -8.37 1.00 2.95
N ASN A 78 -9.53 0.41 3.26
CA ASN A 78 -10.25 -0.41 2.30
C ASN A 78 -10.77 0.39 1.10
N GLU A 79 -11.26 1.62 1.34
CA GLU A 79 -11.69 2.54 0.29
C GLU A 79 -10.50 2.95 -0.58
N LEU A 80 -9.37 3.31 0.03
CA LEU A 80 -8.13 3.67 -0.66
C LEU A 80 -7.58 2.52 -1.52
N VAL A 81 -7.60 1.28 -1.03
CA VAL A 81 -7.17 0.11 -1.83
C VAL A 81 -8.12 -0.12 -2.99
N GLU A 82 -9.43 -0.03 -2.79
CA GLU A 82 -10.43 -0.23 -3.86
C GLU A 82 -10.28 0.84 -4.96
N GLU A 83 -10.14 2.11 -4.58
CA GLU A 83 -9.93 3.23 -5.50
C GLU A 83 -8.57 3.14 -6.20
N GLY A 84 -7.51 2.81 -5.48
CA GLY A 84 -6.17 2.65 -6.04
C GLY A 84 -6.10 1.53 -7.08
N LEU A 85 -6.69 0.37 -6.80
CA LEU A 85 -6.76 -0.75 -7.75
C LEU A 85 -7.50 -0.33 -9.03
N ALA A 86 -8.59 0.43 -8.90
CA ALA A 86 -9.33 0.96 -10.05
C ALA A 86 -8.50 1.99 -10.84
N LEU A 87 -7.82 2.91 -10.13
CA LEU A 87 -7.03 3.99 -10.73
C LEU A 87 -5.86 3.45 -11.58
N ILE A 88 -5.16 2.43 -11.11
CA ILE A 88 -4.02 1.85 -11.83
C ILE A 88 -4.43 0.79 -12.87
N GLY A 89 -5.75 0.53 -13.03
CA GLY A 89 -6.26 -0.45 -13.98
C GLY A 89 -6.02 -1.91 -13.59
N ALA A 90 -5.88 -2.21 -12.30
CA ALA A 90 -5.73 -3.57 -11.79
C ALA A 90 -7.10 -4.27 -11.67
N GLU A 91 -7.73 -4.53 -12.81
CA GLU A 91 -9.12 -5.00 -12.89
C GLU A 91 -9.33 -6.36 -12.20
N LYS A 92 -8.37 -7.29 -12.31
CA LYS A 92 -8.50 -8.63 -11.72
C LYS A 92 -8.30 -8.59 -10.21
N GLN A 93 -7.35 -7.79 -9.74
CA GLN A 93 -7.17 -7.54 -8.32
C GLN A 93 -8.37 -6.81 -7.73
N LEU A 94 -8.93 -5.81 -8.43
CA LEU A 94 -10.13 -5.09 -8.00
C LEU A 94 -11.33 -6.03 -7.88
N GLU A 95 -11.58 -6.86 -8.89
CA GLU A 95 -12.65 -7.86 -8.87
C GLU A 95 -12.48 -8.80 -7.67
N TYR A 96 -11.27 -9.30 -7.44
CA TYR A 96 -10.97 -10.16 -6.31
C TYR A 96 -11.22 -9.45 -4.97
N PHE A 97 -10.69 -8.25 -4.80
CA PHE A 97 -10.87 -7.43 -3.60
C PHE A 97 -12.37 -7.24 -3.32
N GLN A 98 -13.15 -6.80 -4.30
CA GLN A 98 -14.59 -6.59 -4.16
C GLN A 98 -15.34 -7.87 -3.77
N GLN A 99 -14.99 -9.01 -4.36
CA GLN A 99 -15.57 -10.30 -4.04
C GLN A 99 -15.27 -10.72 -2.59
N GLN A 100 -14.03 -10.59 -2.13
CA GLN A 100 -13.66 -10.94 -0.76
C GLN A 100 -14.23 -9.95 0.27
N SER A 101 -14.22 -8.65 -0.04
CA SER A 101 -14.83 -7.59 0.78
C SER A 101 -16.31 -7.82 1.01
N LYS A 102 -17.05 -8.34 0.01
CA LYS A 102 -18.45 -8.77 0.18
C LYS A 102 -18.59 -9.84 1.25
N LYS A 103 -17.68 -10.82 1.31
CA LYS A 103 -17.72 -11.86 2.36
C LYS A 103 -17.58 -11.27 3.75
N VAL A 104 -16.66 -10.32 3.94
CA VAL A 104 -16.46 -9.64 5.24
C VAL A 104 -17.70 -8.84 5.62
N ARG A 105 -18.24 -8.05 4.69
CA ARG A 105 -19.45 -7.23 4.90
C ARG A 105 -20.71 -8.06 5.25
N LEU A 106 -20.80 -9.29 4.77
CA LEU A 106 -21.89 -10.22 5.10
C LEU A 106 -21.71 -10.91 6.47
N MET A 107 -20.54 -10.80 7.12
CA MET A 107 -20.35 -11.33 8.47
C MET A 107 -20.98 -10.41 9.50
N SER A 108 -21.45 -11.00 10.61
CA SER A 108 -21.88 -10.19 11.75
C SER A 108 -20.69 -9.46 12.37
N SER A 109 -20.93 -8.26 12.89
CA SER A 109 -19.93 -7.47 13.60
C SER A 109 -19.33 -8.24 14.79
N VAL A 110 -20.10 -9.10 15.46
CA VAL A 110 -19.63 -9.97 16.54
C VAL A 110 -18.59 -10.98 16.02
N LYS A 111 -18.86 -11.62 14.88
CA LYS A 111 -17.94 -12.59 14.27
C LYS A 111 -16.65 -11.92 13.80
N LEU A 112 -16.77 -10.78 13.13
CA LEU A 112 -15.61 -10.00 12.67
C LEU A 112 -14.76 -9.53 13.84
N ASN A 113 -15.36 -8.93 14.88
CA ASN A 113 -14.63 -8.48 16.06
C ASN A 113 -13.92 -9.62 16.80
N LYS A 114 -14.54 -10.80 16.87
CA LYS A 114 -13.89 -11.99 17.45
C LYS A 114 -12.68 -12.44 16.63
N PHE A 115 -12.76 -12.34 15.30
CA PHE A 115 -11.65 -12.65 14.41
C PHE A 115 -10.49 -11.65 14.59
N LEU A 116 -10.76 -10.35 14.54
CA LEU A 116 -9.76 -9.28 14.66
C LEU A 116 -9.04 -9.27 16.02
N LYS A 117 -9.72 -9.66 17.10
CA LYS A 117 -9.13 -9.75 18.46
C LYS A 117 -8.55 -11.13 18.79
N GLY A 118 -8.69 -12.08 17.87
CA GLY A 118 -8.26 -13.46 18.05
C GLY A 118 -6.81 -13.69 17.68
N LYS A 119 -6.44 -14.96 17.45
CA LYS A 119 -5.18 -15.31 16.78
C LYS A 119 -5.48 -15.67 15.33
N LEU A 120 -4.67 -15.19 14.41
CA LEU A 120 -4.77 -15.58 12.99
C LEU A 120 -4.35 -17.05 12.79
N GLU A 121 -3.31 -17.48 13.51
CA GLU A 121 -2.75 -18.82 13.44
C GLU A 121 -3.60 -19.90 14.12
N GLY A 122 -3.41 -21.16 13.68
CA GLY A 122 -4.11 -22.33 14.20
C GLY A 122 -5.48 -22.55 13.59
N VAL A 123 -6.40 -23.15 14.35
CA VAL A 123 -7.77 -23.43 13.91
C VAL A 123 -8.57 -22.12 13.88
N ASN A 124 -8.85 -21.61 12.68
CA ASN A 124 -9.56 -20.34 12.51
C ASN A 124 -10.59 -20.42 11.36
N PRO A 125 -11.85 -20.79 11.65
CA PRO A 125 -12.88 -20.91 10.62
C PRO A 125 -13.21 -19.61 9.88
N THR A 126 -12.98 -18.44 10.49
CA THR A 126 -13.19 -17.16 9.80
C THR A 126 -12.09 -16.90 8.78
N ARG A 127 -10.83 -17.14 9.14
CA ARG A 127 -9.70 -17.12 8.19
C ARG A 127 -9.98 -18.02 6.99
N ASP A 128 -10.40 -19.26 7.25
CA ASP A 128 -10.59 -20.26 6.21
C ASP A 128 -11.72 -19.88 5.22
N ILE A 129 -12.73 -19.12 5.66
CA ILE A 129 -13.80 -18.58 4.80
C ILE A 129 -13.32 -17.39 3.95
N LEU A 130 -12.48 -16.53 4.54
CA LEU A 130 -11.93 -15.34 3.90
C LEU A 130 -10.85 -15.69 2.89
N ASN A 131 -10.11 -16.77 3.12
CA ASN A 131 -9.10 -17.24 2.19
C ASN A 131 -9.73 -17.76 0.91
N ALA A 132 -9.13 -17.40 -0.22
CA ALA A 132 -9.51 -17.89 -1.52
C ALA A 132 -8.26 -18.22 -2.33
N GLN A 133 -8.25 -19.42 -2.91
CA GLN A 133 -7.16 -19.88 -3.78
C GLN A 133 -7.11 -19.06 -5.08
N SER A 134 -8.16 -18.32 -5.42
CA SER A 134 -8.24 -17.50 -6.63
C SER A 134 -7.21 -16.38 -6.67
N PHE A 135 -6.72 -15.87 -5.52
CA PHE A 135 -5.67 -14.84 -5.52
C PHE A 135 -4.39 -15.33 -6.22
N ALA A 136 -3.95 -16.55 -5.90
CA ALA A 136 -2.75 -17.15 -6.50
C ALA A 136 -2.89 -17.45 -8.01
N ALA A 137 -4.11 -17.37 -8.56
CA ALA A 137 -4.38 -17.56 -9.97
C ALA A 137 -4.50 -16.22 -10.74
N ILE A 138 -4.37 -15.08 -10.06
CA ILE A 138 -4.35 -13.77 -10.70
C ILE A 138 -2.97 -13.57 -11.34
N GLU A 139 -2.91 -13.55 -12.66
CA GLU A 139 -1.69 -13.29 -13.44
C GLU A 139 -1.40 -11.79 -13.61
N GLU A 140 -2.33 -10.93 -13.19
CA GLU A 140 -2.17 -9.48 -13.21
C GLU A 140 -1.06 -9.04 -12.26
N ASP A 141 -0.01 -8.44 -12.82
CA ASP A 141 1.16 -7.99 -12.08
C ASP A 141 0.90 -6.64 -11.41
N LEU A 142 0.32 -6.70 -10.20
CA LEU A 142 0.01 -5.54 -9.39
C LEU A 142 1.26 -4.70 -9.06
N VAL A 143 2.42 -5.34 -8.90
CA VAL A 143 3.68 -4.65 -8.60
C VAL A 143 4.11 -3.83 -9.83
N ALA A 144 4.05 -4.40 -11.03
CA ALA A 144 4.35 -3.68 -12.26
C ALA A 144 3.37 -2.52 -12.51
N LEU A 145 2.07 -2.72 -12.29
CA LEU A 145 1.06 -1.67 -12.45
C LEU A 145 1.30 -0.50 -11.49
N ASN A 146 1.54 -0.79 -10.21
CA ASN A 146 1.81 0.22 -9.19
C ASN A 146 3.11 0.99 -9.48
N ALA A 147 4.18 0.30 -9.84
CA ALA A 147 5.44 0.95 -10.23
C ALA A 147 5.30 1.84 -11.48
N ASN A 148 4.55 1.39 -12.48
CA ASN A 148 4.28 2.18 -13.68
C ASN A 148 3.43 3.42 -13.37
N PHE A 149 2.45 3.29 -12.47
CA PHE A 149 1.68 4.42 -11.97
C PHE A 149 2.60 5.47 -11.35
N LEU A 150 3.44 5.09 -10.38
CA LEU A 150 4.42 5.98 -9.77
C LEU A 150 5.34 6.65 -10.81
N LYS A 151 5.89 5.89 -11.76
CA LYS A 151 6.82 6.43 -12.77
C LYS A 151 6.17 7.38 -13.78
N SER A 152 4.88 7.23 -14.03
CA SER A 152 4.14 8.03 -15.02
C SER A 152 3.31 9.15 -14.40
N HIS A 153 3.24 9.20 -13.06
CA HIS A 153 2.49 10.22 -12.34
C HIS A 153 3.06 11.62 -12.60
N PRO A 154 2.22 12.64 -12.88
CA PRO A 154 2.68 13.99 -13.23
C PRO A 154 3.48 14.67 -12.10
N ASP A 155 3.17 14.35 -10.85
CA ASP A 155 3.82 14.92 -9.66
C ASP A 155 5.00 14.09 -9.14
N THR A 156 5.44 13.08 -9.90
CA THR A 156 6.63 12.30 -9.57
C THR A 156 7.91 13.04 -9.94
N GLU A 157 8.78 13.24 -8.96
CA GLU A 157 10.14 13.70 -9.14
C GLU A 157 11.13 12.55 -8.94
N VAL A 158 11.95 12.33 -9.97
CA VAL A 158 13.08 11.40 -9.90
C VAL A 158 14.31 12.19 -9.49
N LEU A 159 14.84 11.90 -8.30
CA LEU A 159 15.88 12.69 -7.65
C LEU A 159 17.09 11.84 -7.26
N SER A 160 18.27 12.47 -7.22
CA SER A 160 19.43 11.87 -6.56
C SER A 160 19.17 11.75 -5.05
N VAL A 161 19.86 10.85 -4.34
CA VAL A 161 19.66 10.69 -2.89
C VAL A 161 19.88 12.01 -2.14
N ASP A 162 20.88 12.80 -2.53
CA ASP A 162 21.15 14.10 -1.91
C ASP A 162 20.01 15.10 -2.15
N ASP A 163 19.45 15.13 -3.36
CA ASP A 163 18.33 16.01 -3.70
C ASP A 163 17.02 15.57 -3.02
N MET A 164 16.82 14.26 -2.82
CA MET A 164 15.70 13.73 -2.04
C MET A 164 15.75 14.28 -0.60
N PHE A 165 16.91 14.19 0.06
CA PHE A 165 17.08 14.75 1.40
C PHE A 165 16.89 16.26 1.38
N ALA A 166 17.46 16.99 0.42
CA ALA A 166 17.30 18.43 0.33
C ALA A 166 15.82 18.85 0.20
N ALA A 167 15.04 18.16 -0.65
CA ALA A 167 13.62 18.42 -0.83
C ALA A 167 12.80 18.15 0.45
N LEU A 168 13.11 17.05 1.15
CA LEU A 168 12.45 16.69 2.40
C LEU A 168 12.84 17.64 3.54
N GLU A 169 14.12 18.00 3.66
CA GLU A 169 14.64 18.95 4.65
C GLU A 169 14.06 20.35 4.47
N GLU A 170 13.92 20.80 3.22
CA GLU A 170 13.23 22.05 2.90
C GLU A 170 11.77 22.03 3.39
N PHE A 171 11.09 20.89 3.21
CA PHE A 171 9.71 20.74 3.63
C PHE A 171 9.55 20.68 5.16
N VAL A 172 10.37 19.88 5.85
CA VAL A 172 10.26 19.72 7.31
C VAL A 172 10.89 20.89 8.08
N GLY A 173 11.77 21.67 7.45
CA GLY A 173 12.39 22.86 8.03
C GLY A 173 13.62 22.60 8.90
N HIS A 174 14.19 21.39 8.83
CA HIS A 174 15.44 21.02 9.51
C HIS A 174 16.21 19.94 8.74
N GLU A 175 17.48 19.77 9.09
CA GLU A 175 18.32 18.69 8.55
C GLU A 175 17.86 17.32 9.09
N ILE A 176 17.68 16.36 8.20
CA ILE A 176 17.23 15.01 8.54
C ILE A 176 18.46 14.16 8.84
N LYS A 177 18.40 13.40 9.94
CA LYS A 177 19.51 12.53 10.31
C LYS A 177 19.61 11.34 9.34
N ARG A 178 20.64 11.37 8.50
CA ARG A 178 20.99 10.24 7.62
C ARG A 178 21.51 9.08 8.48
N ALA A 179 20.85 7.92 8.40
CA ALA A 179 21.22 6.70 9.14
C ALA A 179 22.35 5.93 8.44
#